data_AF-A0A103Y6X5-F1
#
_entry.id   AF-A0A103Y6X5-F1
#
_cell.length_a   1.000
_cell.length_b   1.000
_cell.length_c   1.000
_cell.angle_alpha   90.00
_cell.angle_beta   90.00
_cell.angle_gamma   90.00
#
_symmetry.space_group_name_H-M   'P 1'
#
loop_
_entity.id
_entity.type
_entity.pdbx_description
1 polymer ?
#
loop_
_entity_poly.entity_id
_entity_poly.type
_entity_poly.pdbx_seq_one_letter_code
_entity_poly.pdbx_strand_id
1 'polypeptide(L)'
;MKIHNSPKILTRFEEYREIVKSKAARYGGVRRRDERCIADGNELLRFHCATFLCDLGQNGNSSICSHQYCSVCGIIRAGFSSKMDGISTLSTSWKGHVALPEDIEEEFRFMHVKRAMLVCRVIAGRVGCDPEMGDKDDPGYDSLVGRETGGTESKLDDEDELIVFNPRAVLPCFVIAYTV
;
A
#
# COMPACT_ATOMS: atom_id res chain seq x y z
N MET A 1 4.76 13.37 -9.70
CA MET A 1 3.86 13.35 -10.89
C MET A 1 2.54 12.70 -10.52
N LYS A 2 1.42 13.18 -11.06
CA LYS A 2 0.09 12.57 -10.84
C LYS A 2 -0.08 11.34 -11.72
N ILE A 3 -0.63 10.27 -11.14
CA ILE A 3 -0.94 9.03 -11.85
C ILE A 3 -2.38 9.09 -12.35
N HIS A 4 -2.57 8.86 -13.64
CA HIS A 4 -3.89 8.77 -14.26
C HIS A 4 -4.28 7.30 -14.39
N ASN A 5 -4.99 6.79 -13.39
CA ASN A 5 -5.46 5.42 -13.35
C ASN A 5 -6.55 5.17 -14.41
N SER A 6 -6.55 3.97 -15.00
CA SER A 6 -7.62 3.57 -15.91
C SER A 6 -8.97 3.49 -15.18
N PRO A 7 -10.10 3.68 -15.87
CA PRO A 7 -11.43 3.53 -15.28
C PRO A 7 -11.59 2.17 -14.59
N LYS A 8 -11.03 1.10 -15.16
CA LYS A 8 -11.05 -0.26 -14.59
C LYS A 8 -10.39 -0.34 -13.20
N ILE A 9 -9.25 0.34 -13.00
CA ILE A 9 -8.56 0.35 -11.70
C ILE A 9 -9.37 1.16 -10.69
N LEU A 10 -9.86 2.34 -11.10
CA LEU A 10 -10.69 3.20 -10.25
C LEU A 10 -11.96 2.48 -9.79
N THR A 11 -12.73 1.87 -10.72
CA THR A 11 -13.94 1.12 -10.38
C THR A 11 -13.66 0.01 -9.37
N ARG A 12 -12.59 -0.76 -9.55
CA ARG A 12 -12.23 -1.85 -8.61
C ARG A 12 -11.90 -1.35 -7.21
N PHE A 13 -11.25 -0.20 -7.11
CA PHE A 13 -10.93 0.43 -5.82
C PHE A 13 -12.19 0.94 -5.12
N GLU A 14 -13.06 1.62 -5.85
CA GLU A 14 -14.33 2.14 -5.35
C GLU A 14 -15.30 1.00 -4.94
N GLU A 15 -15.39 -0.07 -5.74
CA GLU A 15 -16.13 -1.29 -5.39
C GLU A 15 -15.61 -1.92 -4.10
N TYR A 16 -14.28 -1.99 -3.92
CA TYR A 16 -13.69 -2.52 -2.69
C TYR A 16 -14.02 -1.63 -1.48
N ARG A 17 -14.01 -0.30 -1.63
CA ARG A 17 -14.46 0.61 -0.56
C ARG A 17 -15.90 0.31 -0.15
N GLU A 18 -16.81 0.16 -1.10
CA GLU A 18 -18.22 -0.13 -0.78
C GLU A 18 -18.42 -1.51 -0.13
N ILE A 19 -17.59 -2.50 -0.48
CA ILE A 19 -17.58 -3.81 0.20
C ILE A 19 -17.21 -3.64 1.67
N VAL A 20 -16.14 -2.90 1.97
CA VAL A 20 -15.67 -2.64 3.35
C VAL A 20 -16.74 -1.88 4.15
N LYS A 21 -17.30 -0.80 3.59
CA LYS A 21 -18.37 -0.02 4.23
C LYS A 21 -19.59 -0.88 4.55
N SER A 22 -20.01 -1.70 3.58
CA SER A 22 -21.17 -2.61 3.74
C SER A 22 -20.89 -3.68 4.79
N LYS A 23 -19.67 -4.23 4.85
CA LYS A 23 -19.24 -5.17 5.89
C LYS A 23 -19.33 -4.47 7.26
N ALA A 24 -18.70 -3.32 7.42
CA ALA A 24 -18.67 -2.58 8.69
C ALA A 24 -20.08 -2.18 9.18
N ALA A 25 -20.98 -1.77 8.29
CA ALA A 25 -22.36 -1.42 8.64
C ALA A 25 -23.15 -2.60 9.20
N ARG A 26 -22.93 -3.82 8.70
CA ARG A 26 -23.62 -5.04 9.17
C ARG A 26 -23.13 -5.53 10.53
N TYR A 27 -21.83 -5.36 10.83
CA TYR A 27 -21.21 -5.87 12.06
C TYR A 27 -21.13 -4.82 13.20
N GLY A 28 -21.68 -3.63 13.00
CA GLY A 28 -21.62 -2.50 13.93
C GLY A 28 -22.33 -2.68 15.29
N GLY A 29 -22.94 -3.84 15.55
CA GLY A 29 -23.60 -4.16 16.82
C GLY A 29 -22.71 -4.83 17.89
N VAL A 30 -21.54 -5.38 17.54
CA VAL A 30 -20.88 -6.37 18.42
C VAL A 30 -19.72 -5.82 19.26
N ARG A 31 -18.96 -4.81 18.81
CA ARG A 31 -17.95 -4.07 19.60
C ARG A 31 -17.32 -3.02 18.70
N ARG A 32 -17.24 -1.77 19.18
CA ARG A 32 -16.67 -0.58 18.52
C ARG A 32 -17.12 -0.41 17.07
N ARG A 33 -18.19 0.38 16.90
CA ARG A 33 -18.59 0.88 15.59
C ARG A 33 -17.42 1.67 15.00
N ASP A 34 -16.72 1.10 14.03
CA ASP A 34 -15.65 1.79 13.33
C ASP A 34 -16.31 2.77 12.34
N GLU A 35 -16.52 3.99 12.82
CA GLU A 35 -17.22 5.06 12.10
C GLU A 35 -16.54 5.37 10.78
N ARG A 36 -15.19 5.30 10.73
CA ARG A 36 -14.41 5.53 9.52
C ARG A 36 -14.62 4.40 8.52
N CYS A 37 -14.60 3.14 8.97
CA CYS A 37 -14.93 2.02 8.10
C CYS A 37 -16.31 2.16 7.43
N ILE A 38 -17.31 2.68 8.13
CA ILE A 38 -18.66 2.89 7.57
C ILE A 38 -18.71 4.10 6.64
N ALA A 39 -18.02 5.19 6.99
CA ALA A 39 -18.06 6.44 6.25
C ALA A 39 -17.29 6.36 4.92
N ASP A 40 -16.03 5.95 4.98
CA ASP A 40 -15.08 6.01 3.85
C ASP A 40 -14.28 4.72 3.65
N GLY A 41 -14.58 3.65 4.39
CA GLY A 41 -13.81 2.40 4.34
C GLY A 41 -12.49 2.47 5.14
N ASN A 42 -12.39 3.44 6.07
CA ASN A 42 -11.16 3.76 6.79
C ASN A 42 -10.03 4.08 5.80
N GLU A 43 -10.30 5.05 4.92
CA GLU A 43 -9.36 5.42 3.86
C GLU A 43 -8.18 6.22 4.43
N LEU A 44 -6.97 5.82 4.05
CA LEU A 44 -5.71 6.42 4.49
C LEU A 44 -4.87 6.84 3.30
N LEU A 45 -4.10 7.92 3.47
CA LEU A 45 -3.00 8.24 2.58
C LEU A 45 -1.75 7.52 3.10
N ARG A 46 -1.11 6.70 2.27
CA ARG A 46 0.07 5.91 2.65
C ARG A 46 1.15 5.97 1.58
N PHE A 47 2.36 5.59 1.96
CA PHE A 47 3.54 5.55 1.11
C PHE A 47 3.93 4.10 0.78
N HIS A 48 4.36 3.85 -0.45
CA HIS A 48 4.91 2.56 -0.86
C HIS A 48 6.16 2.81 -1.70
N CYS A 49 7.31 2.33 -1.26
CA CYS A 49 8.52 2.46 -2.05
C CYS A 49 8.61 1.33 -3.09
N ALA A 50 9.02 1.68 -4.30
CA ALA A 50 9.13 0.77 -5.42
C ALA A 50 10.33 1.14 -6.30
N THR A 51 10.82 0.17 -7.05
CA THR A 51 11.94 0.35 -7.98
C THR A 51 11.47 0.64 -9.40
N PHE A 52 12.32 1.32 -10.17
CA PHE A 52 12.10 1.56 -11.59
C PHE A 52 13.44 1.61 -12.35
N LEU A 53 13.39 1.25 -13.64
CA LEU A 53 14.59 1.13 -14.50
C LEU A 53 14.63 2.14 -15.64
N CYS A 54 13.53 2.84 -15.88
CA CYS A 54 13.38 3.77 -17.01
C CYS A 54 13.61 5.22 -16.60
N ASP A 55 13.52 6.15 -17.54
CA ASP A 55 13.79 7.58 -17.32
C ASP A 55 12.57 8.35 -16.83
N LEU A 56 11.65 7.66 -16.14
CA LEU A 56 10.48 8.27 -15.54
C LEU A 56 10.91 9.38 -14.57
N GLY A 57 10.38 10.59 -14.78
CA GLY A 57 10.69 11.79 -14.00
C GLY A 57 11.91 12.57 -14.49
N GLN A 58 12.76 12.03 -15.37
CA GLN A 58 13.92 12.75 -15.90
C GLN A 58 13.48 13.76 -16.96
N ASN A 59 13.97 15.00 -16.88
CA ASN A 59 13.68 16.08 -17.83
C ASN A 59 12.17 16.25 -18.12
N GLY A 60 11.31 15.99 -17.12
CA GLY A 60 9.85 16.06 -17.28
C GLY A 60 9.20 14.85 -17.97
N ASN A 61 9.94 13.78 -18.23
CA ASN A 61 9.38 12.56 -18.83
C ASN A 61 8.37 11.89 -17.91
N SER A 62 7.11 11.81 -18.35
CA SER A 62 6.01 11.16 -17.64
C SER A 62 5.58 9.82 -18.26
N SER A 63 6.31 9.32 -19.26
CA SER A 63 5.95 8.11 -19.99
C SER A 63 6.35 6.85 -19.22
N ILE A 64 5.45 5.87 -19.16
CA ILE A 64 5.74 4.56 -18.56
C ILE A 64 6.36 3.61 -19.59
N CYS A 65 7.32 2.79 -19.17
CA CYS A 65 7.94 1.77 -20.03
C CYS A 65 7.25 0.40 -19.90
N SER A 66 7.49 -0.53 -20.83
CA SER A 66 6.95 -1.90 -20.83
C SER A 66 7.84 -2.95 -20.16
N HIS A 67 8.98 -2.57 -19.60
CA HIS A 67 9.92 -3.50 -18.96
C HIS A 67 9.29 -4.23 -17.77
N GLN A 68 9.41 -5.56 -17.75
CA GLN A 68 8.85 -6.43 -16.70
C GLN A 68 9.43 -6.14 -15.31
N TYR A 69 10.70 -5.74 -15.25
CA TYR A 69 11.40 -5.44 -14.00
C TYR A 69 11.18 -4.00 -13.49
N CYS A 70 10.41 -3.18 -14.21
CA CYS A 70 10.10 -1.82 -13.79
C CYS A 70 8.82 -1.81 -12.92
N SER A 71 8.98 -2.01 -11.61
CA SER A 71 7.88 -2.15 -10.66
C SER A 71 6.91 -0.95 -10.69
N VAL A 72 7.43 0.28 -10.66
CA VAL A 72 6.60 1.50 -10.75
C VAL A 72 5.73 1.52 -12.01
N CYS A 73 6.30 1.25 -13.18
CA CYS A 73 5.53 1.25 -14.43
C CYS A 73 4.52 0.10 -14.47
N GLY A 74 4.86 -1.07 -13.91
CA GLY A 74 3.95 -2.19 -13.74
C GLY A 74 2.73 -1.81 -12.89
N ILE A 75 2.99 -1.20 -11.72
CA ILE A 75 1.94 -0.74 -10.80
C ILE A 75 1.05 0.34 -11.45
N ILE A 76 1.64 1.32 -12.13
CA ILE A 76 0.85 2.36 -12.84
C ILE A 76 -0.04 1.75 -13.92
N ARG A 77 0.45 0.74 -14.66
CA ARG A 77 -0.30 0.12 -15.75
C ARG A 77 -1.42 -0.79 -15.25
N ALA A 78 -1.12 -1.65 -14.29
CA ALA A 78 -1.97 -2.78 -13.93
C ALA A 78 -2.57 -2.69 -12.52
N GLY A 79 -2.12 -1.74 -11.70
CA GLY A 79 -2.36 -1.72 -10.26
C GLY A 79 -1.40 -2.62 -9.50
N PHE A 80 -1.62 -2.73 -8.18
CA PHE A 80 -0.87 -3.67 -7.34
C PHE A 80 -1.25 -5.12 -7.67
N SER A 81 -0.30 -6.04 -7.50
CA SER A 81 -0.52 -7.48 -7.62
C SER A 81 -0.80 -8.12 -6.26
N SER A 82 -1.49 -9.25 -6.27
CA SER A 82 -1.66 -10.06 -5.05
C SER A 82 -0.29 -10.63 -4.66
N LYS A 83 0.16 -10.36 -3.44
CA LYS A 83 1.37 -10.92 -2.84
C LYS A 83 0.97 -11.83 -1.69
N MET A 84 1.72 -12.91 -1.46
CA MET A 84 1.45 -13.84 -0.35
C MET A 84 1.53 -13.12 1.00
N ASP A 85 2.53 -12.25 1.15
CA ASP A 85 2.78 -11.47 2.38
C ASP A 85 1.96 -10.17 2.45
N GLY A 86 1.07 -9.93 1.48
CA GLY A 86 0.33 -8.67 1.36
C GLY A 86 1.18 -7.52 0.80
N ILE A 87 0.58 -6.33 0.81
CA ILE A 87 1.17 -5.09 0.31
C ILE A 87 1.43 -4.20 1.53
N SER A 88 2.71 -4.03 1.86
CA SER A 88 3.14 -3.08 2.89
C SER A 88 2.96 -1.64 2.42
N THR A 89 2.36 -0.82 3.29
CA THR A 89 2.16 0.62 3.09
C THR A 89 2.48 1.38 4.38
N LEU A 90 3.20 2.49 4.26
CA LEU A 90 3.80 3.19 5.40
C LEU A 90 3.10 4.53 5.64
N SER A 91 3.05 4.98 6.89
CA SER A 91 2.47 6.28 7.28
C SER A 91 3.31 7.48 6.84
N THR A 92 4.63 7.31 6.72
CA THR A 92 5.57 8.38 6.37
C THR A 92 6.45 8.03 5.17
N SER A 93 6.92 9.06 4.46
CA SER A 93 7.85 8.90 3.34
C SER A 93 9.21 8.36 3.79
N TRP A 94 9.68 8.72 4.98
CA TRP A 94 10.93 8.21 5.55
C TRP A 94 10.84 6.70 5.79
N LYS A 95 9.82 6.21 6.50
CA LYS A 95 9.61 4.77 6.70
C LYS A 95 9.44 4.04 5.37
N GLY A 96 8.71 4.63 4.42
CA GLY A 96 8.63 4.09 3.07
C GLY A 96 10.00 3.94 2.40
N HIS A 97 10.90 4.91 2.56
CA HIS A 97 12.21 4.92 1.91
C HIS A 97 13.11 3.82 2.46
N VAL A 98 13.16 3.66 3.79
CA VAL A 98 13.98 2.64 4.47
C VAL A 98 13.37 1.23 4.42
N ALA A 99 12.08 1.09 4.06
CA ALA A 99 11.40 -0.21 3.95
C ALA A 99 11.91 -1.06 2.78
N LEU A 100 12.52 -0.45 1.76
CA LEU A 100 13.29 -1.19 0.76
C LEU A 100 14.75 -1.30 1.26
N PRO A 101 15.32 -2.50 1.41
CA PRO A 101 16.73 -2.69 1.79
C PRO A 101 17.72 -2.04 0.80
N GLU A 102 18.76 -1.35 1.28
CA GLU A 102 19.76 -0.63 0.45
C GLU A 102 20.52 -1.55 -0.51
N ASP A 103 20.79 -2.78 -0.08
CA ASP A 103 21.44 -3.85 -0.86
C ASP A 103 20.72 -4.13 -2.19
N ILE A 104 19.40 -3.97 -2.29
CA ILE A 104 18.66 -4.12 -3.56
C ILE A 104 19.20 -3.15 -4.62
N GLU A 105 19.54 -1.91 -4.27
CA GLU A 105 20.10 -0.98 -5.25
C GLU A 105 21.51 -1.36 -5.66
N GLU A 106 22.30 -1.90 -4.74
CA GLU A 106 23.67 -2.36 -5.01
C GLU A 106 23.68 -3.62 -5.88
N GLU A 107 22.88 -4.63 -5.50
CA GLU A 107 22.73 -5.90 -6.23
C GLU A 107 22.25 -5.67 -7.66
N PHE A 108 21.28 -4.77 -7.86
CA PHE A 108 20.72 -4.47 -9.18
C PHE A 108 21.30 -3.19 -9.81
N ARG A 109 22.44 -2.71 -9.32
CA ARG A 109 23.12 -1.50 -9.84
C ARG A 109 23.44 -1.61 -11.32
N PHE A 110 23.80 -2.80 -11.79
CA PHE A 110 24.09 -3.08 -13.21
C PHE A 110 22.88 -2.87 -14.13
N MET A 111 21.66 -2.89 -13.58
CA MET A 111 20.42 -2.59 -14.30
C MET A 111 20.04 -1.11 -14.26
N HIS A 112 20.86 -0.26 -13.63
CA HIS A 112 20.54 1.14 -13.33
C HIS A 112 19.21 1.28 -12.57
N VAL A 113 19.01 0.39 -11.59
CA VAL A 113 17.84 0.45 -10.70
C VAL A 113 17.83 1.76 -9.92
N LYS A 114 16.64 2.33 -9.79
CA LYS A 114 16.38 3.57 -9.05
C LYS A 114 15.16 3.37 -8.16
N ARG A 115 15.07 4.16 -7.08
CA ARG A 115 13.91 4.18 -6.18
C ARG A 115 12.94 5.31 -6.47
N ALA A 116 11.67 4.99 -6.35
CA ALA A 116 10.61 5.97 -6.32
C ALA A 116 9.67 5.69 -5.14
N MET A 117 8.97 6.74 -4.72
CA MET A 117 7.91 6.66 -3.73
C MET A 117 6.56 6.78 -4.43
N LEU A 118 5.66 5.83 -4.18
CA LEU A 118 4.26 5.94 -4.53
C LEU A 118 3.49 6.49 -3.34
N VAL A 119 2.67 7.50 -3.60
CA VAL A 119 1.66 7.99 -2.65
C VAL A 119 0.34 7.36 -3.03
N CYS A 120 -0.23 6.58 -2.13
CA CYS A 120 -1.38 5.72 -2.38
C CYS A 120 -2.56 6.12 -1.50
N ARG A 121 -3.77 6.08 -2.05
CA ARG A 121 -5.00 5.98 -1.25
C ARG A 121 -5.20 4.51 -0.91
N VAL A 122 -5.41 4.20 0.36
CA VAL A 122 -5.51 2.84 0.87
C VAL A 122 -6.80 2.68 1.65
N ILE A 123 -7.64 1.72 1.26
CA ILE A 123 -8.80 1.31 2.05
C ILE A 123 -8.30 0.35 3.12
N ALA A 124 -8.09 0.84 4.35
CA ALA A 124 -7.58 0.01 5.43
C ALA A 124 -8.64 -0.96 5.97
N GLY A 125 -9.91 -0.57 5.91
CA GLY A 125 -10.99 -1.30 6.55
C GLY A 125 -10.71 -1.55 8.03
N ARG A 126 -11.20 -2.68 8.54
CA ARG A 126 -10.95 -3.08 9.93
C ARG A 126 -9.51 -3.56 10.07
N VAL A 127 -8.73 -2.85 10.88
CA VAL A 127 -7.30 -3.16 11.10
C VAL A 127 -7.14 -4.10 12.28
N GLY A 128 -6.41 -5.21 12.09
CA GLY A 128 -6.05 -6.15 13.14
C GLY A 128 -4.62 -5.92 13.65
N CYS A 129 -4.40 -6.16 14.94
CA CYS A 129 -3.08 -5.98 15.57
C CYS A 129 -2.34 -7.31 15.83
N ASP A 130 -3.04 -8.44 15.81
CA ASP A 130 -2.45 -9.76 16.07
C ASP A 130 -3.16 -10.85 15.24
N PRO A 131 -2.44 -11.59 14.37
CA PRO A 131 -3.01 -12.69 13.60
C PRO A 131 -3.47 -13.88 14.47
N GLU A 132 -3.00 -14.02 15.72
CA GLU A 132 -3.33 -15.16 16.58
C GLU A 132 -4.53 -14.91 17.52
N MET A 133 -4.99 -13.67 17.66
CA MET A 133 -6.12 -13.29 18.53
C MET A 133 -7.44 -13.09 17.76
N GLY A 134 -7.72 -13.96 16.78
CA GLY A 134 -9.00 -13.98 16.08
C GLY A 134 -10.10 -14.65 16.92
N ASP A 135 -11.12 -13.89 17.32
CA ASP A 135 -12.37 -14.47 17.81
C ASP A 135 -13.05 -15.22 16.65
N LYS A 136 -13.56 -16.44 16.89
CA LYS A 136 -14.14 -17.28 15.83
C LYS A 136 -15.42 -16.68 15.22
N ASP A 137 -16.03 -15.74 15.95
CA ASP A 137 -17.22 -15.00 15.52
C ASP A 137 -16.89 -13.62 14.90
N ASP A 138 -15.61 -13.23 14.83
CA ASP A 138 -15.21 -11.97 14.17
C ASP A 138 -15.16 -12.15 12.65
N PRO A 139 -15.80 -11.26 11.85
CA PRO A 139 -15.78 -11.31 10.39
C PRO A 139 -14.39 -11.10 9.74
N GLY A 140 -13.32 -11.08 10.53
CA GLY A 140 -11.94 -10.92 10.12
C GLY A 140 -11.56 -9.48 9.75
N TYR A 141 -10.26 -9.23 9.80
CA TYR A 141 -9.64 -7.95 9.46
C TYR A 141 -9.44 -7.79 7.95
N ASP A 142 -9.49 -6.55 7.47
CA ASP A 142 -9.24 -6.21 6.07
C ASP A 142 -7.74 -5.87 5.85
N SER A 143 -7.05 -5.47 6.93
CA SER A 143 -5.62 -5.18 6.96
C SER A 143 -5.02 -5.50 8.32
N LEU A 144 -3.70 -5.63 8.40
CA LEU A 144 -2.96 -5.84 9.65
C LEU A 144 -1.94 -4.73 9.87
N VAL A 145 -1.71 -4.42 11.14
CA VAL A 145 -0.55 -3.65 11.59
C VAL A 145 0.70 -4.50 11.36
N GLY A 146 1.68 -3.98 10.63
CA GLY A 146 2.99 -4.63 10.47
C GLY A 146 3.75 -4.62 11.78
N ARG A 147 4.43 -5.73 12.11
CA ARG A 147 5.34 -5.79 13.27
C ARG A 147 6.76 -5.95 12.75
N GLU A 148 7.67 -5.13 13.23
CA GLU A 148 9.09 -5.32 12.97
C GLU A 148 9.56 -6.62 13.67
N THR A 149 10.02 -7.60 12.88
CA THR A 149 10.65 -8.82 13.38
C THR A 149 12.06 -8.51 13.90
N GLY A 150 12.17 -7.93 15.10
CA GLY A 150 13.44 -7.80 15.82
C GLY A 150 13.71 -6.51 16.59
N GLY A 151 12.77 -5.56 16.63
CA GLY A 151 12.90 -4.31 17.39
C GLY A 151 12.40 -4.42 18.82
N THR A 152 13.12 -3.80 19.77
CA THR A 152 12.69 -3.70 21.18
C THR A 152 11.45 -2.83 21.27
N GLU A 153 10.45 -3.28 22.03
CA GLU A 153 9.11 -2.70 22.21
C GLU A 153 9.07 -1.15 22.22
N SER A 154 8.61 -0.58 21.11
CA SER A 154 8.04 0.77 21.03
C SER A 154 6.66 0.63 20.40
N LYS A 155 5.62 0.55 21.23
CA LYS A 155 4.20 0.54 20.79
C LYS A 155 3.79 1.76 19.95
N LEU A 156 4.69 2.73 19.77
CA LEU A 156 4.48 3.94 18.98
C LEU A 156 4.94 3.78 17.52
N ASP A 157 5.78 2.78 17.22
CA ASP A 157 6.31 2.54 15.88
C ASP A 157 5.53 1.48 15.09
N ASP A 158 4.75 0.64 15.79
CA ASP A 158 3.97 -0.45 15.20
C ASP A 158 2.83 0.07 14.30
N GLU A 159 2.20 1.21 14.60
CA GLU A 159 1.04 1.73 13.83
C GLU A 159 1.39 2.27 12.42
N ASP A 160 2.68 2.30 12.09
CA ASP A 160 3.17 2.96 10.88
C ASP A 160 3.15 2.09 9.64
N GLU A 161 3.31 0.78 9.78
CA GLU A 161 3.18 -0.18 8.68
C GLU A 161 1.78 -0.79 8.67
N LEU A 162 1.13 -0.72 7.51
CA LEU A 162 -0.14 -1.35 7.26
C LEU A 162 0.01 -2.34 6.11
N ILE A 163 -0.25 -3.61 6.40
CA ILE A 163 -0.24 -4.71 5.44
C ILE A 163 -1.67 -4.92 4.94
N VAL A 164 -1.88 -4.74 3.64
CA VAL A 164 -3.18 -5.00 2.99
C VAL A 164 -3.08 -6.19 2.05
N PHE A 165 -4.06 -7.10 2.11
CA PHE A 165 -4.02 -8.35 1.35
C PHE A 165 -4.73 -8.26 0.00
N ASN A 166 -5.68 -7.34 -0.13
CA ASN A 166 -6.40 -7.14 -1.38
C ASN A 166 -5.72 -6.05 -2.23
N PRO A 167 -5.22 -6.35 -3.44
CA PRO A 167 -4.60 -5.33 -4.29
C PRO A 167 -5.57 -4.22 -4.72
N ARG A 168 -6.89 -4.46 -4.67
CA ARG A 168 -7.91 -3.44 -4.95
C ARG A 168 -8.06 -2.43 -3.80
N ALA A 169 -7.45 -2.70 -2.64
CA ALA A 169 -7.43 -1.77 -1.52
C ALA A 169 -6.44 -0.62 -1.73
N VAL A 170 -5.55 -0.68 -2.72
CA VAL A 170 -4.47 0.29 -2.92
C VAL A 170 -4.58 0.96 -4.28
N LEU A 171 -4.68 2.29 -4.27
CA LEU A 171 -4.73 3.11 -5.48
C LEU A 171 -3.51 4.05 -5.53
N PRO A 172 -2.54 3.83 -6.43
CA PRO A 172 -1.40 4.73 -6.59
C PRO A 172 -1.88 6.05 -7.21
N CYS A 173 -1.64 7.16 -6.51
CA CYS A 173 -2.13 8.50 -6.90
C CYS A 173 -1.01 9.40 -7.41
N PHE A 174 0.17 9.31 -6.81
CA PHE A 174 1.34 10.06 -7.21
C PHE A 174 2.58 9.17 -7.21
N VAL A 175 3.52 9.49 -8.08
CA VAL A 175 4.88 8.95 -8.06
C VAL A 175 5.87 10.08 -7.83
N ILE A 176 6.78 9.89 -6.89
CA ILE A 176 7.89 10.78 -6.58
C ILE A 176 9.16 10.01 -6.93
N ALA A 177 9.77 10.37 -8.06
CA ALA A 177 11.11 9.93 -8.41
C ALA A 177 12.12 10.90 -7.76
N TYR A 178 13.09 10.36 -7.04
CA TYR A 178 14.10 11.13 -6.34
C TYR A 178 15.45 10.44 -6.47
N THR A 179 16.51 11.19 -6.23
CA THR A 179 17.87 10.67 -6.08
C THR A 179 18.17 10.56 -4.59
N VAL A 180 18.76 9.43 -4.19
CA VAL A 180 19.31 9.23 -2.84
C VAL A 180 20.69 9.85 -2.77
#